data_AF-A0A1V5GFH0-F1
#
_entry.id   AF-A0A1V5GFH0-F1
#
_cell.length_a   1.000
_cell.length_b   1.000
_cell.length_c   1.000
_cell.angle_alpha   90.00
_cell.angle_beta   90.00
_cell.angle_gamma   90.00
#
_symmetry.space_group_name_H-M   'P 1'
#
loop_
_entity.id
_entity.type
_entity.pdbx_description
1 polymer ?
#
loop_
_entity_poly.entity_id
_entity_poly.type
_entity_poly.pdbx_seq_one_letter_code
_entity_poly.pdbx_strand_id
1 'polypeptide(L)'
;MQEYRSTILNVTVSEIEAFIWSFAEKGEYHLSANEMAQTFMKKYSGHDFEPEYIKYKDNHPEVDSIELYIVRFYFRFQYSLKDAYKAIKKSVNEQIKMFEERIKDLNNRISLTAPNEKYKRGKLIFFRDNNNRLLELARKDSEKKEIFRKAVSDCRCSHSRLFHAFDNKYFDYRQYENFDIRRIINYGEAPVPIADRIHSLRNDRAQFSIAYRQYLDEYNIIKQIKNALVNTPILQDRINLFDIATSLFAQSNYEGFAYLMVPQIEGLFVVYCKLLGLTDIEDKFSVTDKLKEAYEKENFFGYVYYCYDFPQIRNRIAHGSMISISEIDAYELLSDIYYIITQLILPLQVETD
;
A
#
# COMPACT_ATOMS: atom_id res chain seq x y z
N MET A 1 54.96 -39.59 3.24
CA MET A 1 54.47 -38.29 3.74
C MET A 1 53.20 -37.95 2.97
N GLN A 2 52.11 -38.71 3.11
CA GLN A 2 51.19 -38.80 4.26
C GLN A 2 50.56 -37.44 4.62
N GLU A 3 49.42 -37.21 3.96
CA GLU A 3 48.20 -36.52 4.43
C GLU A 3 48.35 -35.48 5.55
N TYR A 4 48.52 -34.22 5.16
CA TYR A 4 48.04 -33.06 5.91
C TYR A 4 47.13 -32.22 4.99
N ARG A 5 46.05 -32.84 4.50
CA ARG A 5 44.92 -32.16 3.84
C ARG A 5 43.66 -32.34 4.67
N SER A 6 43.74 -31.94 5.93
CA SER A 6 42.61 -31.55 6.75
C SER A 6 43.03 -30.21 7.37
N THR A 7 42.17 -29.23 7.60
CA THR A 7 40.86 -29.44 8.19
C THR A 7 40.01 -28.17 8.07
N ILE A 8 39.83 -27.50 6.93
CA ILE A 8 38.87 -26.36 6.89
C ILE A 8 37.97 -26.33 5.65
N LEU A 9 38.38 -26.99 4.57
CA LEU A 9 37.59 -27.15 3.34
C LEU A 9 36.26 -27.93 3.48
N ASN A 10 35.91 -28.44 4.67
CA ASN A 10 34.74 -29.31 4.86
C ASN A 10 33.54 -28.65 5.54
N VAL A 11 33.65 -27.43 6.10
CA VAL A 11 32.45 -26.75 6.64
C VAL A 11 31.66 -26.16 5.47
N THR A 12 30.56 -26.82 5.15
CA THR A 12 29.68 -26.44 4.05
C THR A 12 28.87 -25.19 4.39
N VAL A 13 28.39 -24.48 3.36
CA VAL A 13 27.45 -23.35 3.54
C VAL A 13 26.23 -23.79 4.33
N SER A 14 25.71 -25.00 4.09
CA SER A 14 24.58 -25.56 4.82
C SER A 14 24.86 -25.73 6.31
N GLU A 15 26.07 -26.15 6.69
CA GLU A 15 26.47 -26.25 8.11
C GLU A 15 26.64 -24.88 8.77
N ILE A 16 27.14 -23.89 8.03
CA ILE A 16 27.24 -22.50 8.51
C ILE A 16 25.84 -21.93 8.75
N GLU A 17 24.92 -22.12 7.80
CA GLU A 17 23.51 -21.72 7.96
C GLU A 17 22.89 -22.41 9.16
N ALA A 18 22.98 -23.75 9.25
CA ALA A 18 22.46 -24.51 10.38
C ALA A 18 23.06 -24.05 11.72
N PHE A 19 24.35 -23.71 11.75
CA PHE A 19 24.99 -23.15 12.93
C PHE A 19 24.40 -21.79 13.33
N ILE A 20 24.27 -20.85 12.38
CA ILE A 20 23.68 -19.53 12.65
C ILE A 20 22.22 -19.67 13.12
N TRP A 21 21.43 -20.52 12.48
CA TRP A 21 20.03 -20.75 12.85
C TRP A 21 19.87 -21.46 14.19
N SER A 22 20.86 -22.25 14.63
CA SER A 22 20.83 -22.89 15.95
C SER A 22 20.78 -21.88 17.11
N PHE A 23 21.28 -20.66 16.92
CA PHE A 23 21.16 -19.60 17.92
C PHE A 23 19.71 -19.13 18.07
N ALA A 24 18.96 -19.05 16.96
CA ALA A 24 17.54 -18.71 17.02
C ALA A 24 16.74 -19.80 17.76
N GLU A 25 17.05 -21.08 17.51
CA GLU A 25 16.41 -22.21 18.19
C GLU A 25 16.67 -22.23 19.69
N LYS A 26 17.88 -21.85 20.11
CA LYS A 26 18.27 -21.74 21.53
C LYS A 26 17.79 -20.46 22.21
N GLY A 27 17.25 -19.51 21.45
CA GLY A 27 16.83 -18.22 21.98
C GLY A 27 17.96 -17.21 22.22
N GLU A 28 19.13 -17.43 21.63
CA GLU A 28 20.36 -16.66 21.81
C GLU A 28 20.48 -15.50 20.80
N TYR A 29 19.55 -14.55 20.88
CA TYR A 29 19.39 -13.51 19.84
C TYR A 29 20.31 -12.29 19.98
N HIS A 30 21.14 -12.25 21.01
CA HIS A 30 21.89 -11.05 21.41
C HIS A 30 23.41 -11.25 21.46
N LEU A 31 23.89 -12.35 20.88
CA LEU A 31 25.31 -12.68 20.86
C LEU A 31 26.09 -11.63 20.07
N SER A 32 27.23 -11.25 20.63
CA SER A 32 28.26 -10.49 19.95
C SER A 32 28.98 -11.36 18.92
N ALA A 33 29.66 -10.68 17.99
CA ALA A 33 30.54 -11.31 17.01
C ALA A 33 31.54 -12.27 17.66
N ASN A 34 32.15 -11.86 18.78
CA ASN A 34 33.12 -12.68 19.52
C ASN A 34 32.48 -13.93 20.15
N GLU A 35 31.30 -13.80 20.78
CA GLU A 35 30.60 -14.95 21.38
C GLU A 35 30.19 -15.98 20.31
N MET A 36 29.73 -15.50 19.14
CA MET A 36 29.40 -16.37 18.01
C MET A 36 30.65 -17.08 17.47
N ALA A 37 31.74 -16.34 17.27
CA ALA A 37 32.99 -16.89 16.76
C ALA A 37 33.61 -17.91 17.73
N GLN A 38 33.61 -17.63 19.04
CA GLN A 38 34.09 -18.58 20.06
C GLN A 38 33.25 -19.86 20.10
N THR A 39 31.93 -19.72 19.97
CA THR A 39 31.03 -20.89 19.91
C THR A 39 31.26 -21.71 18.64
N PHE A 40 31.55 -21.04 17.52
CA PHE A 40 31.90 -21.67 16.26
C PHE A 40 33.23 -22.43 16.39
N MET A 41 34.27 -21.77 16.89
CA MET A 41 35.57 -22.40 17.14
C MET A 41 35.44 -23.59 18.08
N LYS A 42 34.63 -23.51 19.14
CA LYS A 42 34.40 -24.63 20.05
C LYS A 42 33.71 -25.81 19.35
N LYS A 43 32.69 -25.55 18.53
CA LYS A 43 31.96 -26.59 17.80
C LYS A 43 32.83 -27.27 16.73
N TYR A 44 33.72 -26.50 16.10
CA TYR A 44 34.62 -26.94 15.05
C TYR A 44 36.09 -26.97 15.53
N SER A 45 36.31 -27.27 16.82
CA SER A 45 37.61 -27.17 17.50
C SER A 45 38.68 -28.17 17.03
N GLY A 46 38.33 -29.08 16.12
CA GLY A 46 39.28 -29.93 15.40
C GLY A 46 39.92 -29.29 14.16
N HIS A 47 39.62 -28.03 13.87
CA HIS A 47 40.04 -27.30 12.68
C HIS A 47 41.21 -26.34 12.99
N ASP A 48 42.27 -26.32 12.17
CA ASP A 48 43.44 -25.42 12.33
C ASP A 48 43.25 -24.11 11.54
N PHE A 49 42.73 -23.08 12.21
CA PHE A 49 42.36 -21.79 11.61
C PHE A 49 43.56 -20.88 11.30
N GLU A 50 44.72 -21.11 11.92
CA GLU A 50 45.85 -20.17 11.91
C GLU A 50 46.42 -19.93 10.50
N PRO A 51 46.70 -20.95 9.67
CA PRO A 51 47.30 -20.74 8.35
C PRO A 51 46.39 -19.97 7.38
N GLU A 52 45.08 -20.17 7.49
CA GLU A 52 44.09 -19.54 6.62
C GLU A 52 43.74 -18.14 7.07
N TYR A 53 43.66 -17.92 8.38
CA TYR A 53 43.55 -16.60 8.97
C TYR A 53 44.71 -15.71 8.51
N ILE A 54 45.96 -16.19 8.59
CA ILE A 54 47.14 -15.45 8.11
C ILE A 54 46.97 -15.09 6.62
N LYS A 55 46.63 -16.06 5.76
CA LYS A 55 46.43 -15.82 4.33
C LYS A 55 45.29 -14.83 4.04
N TYR A 56 44.20 -14.88 4.79
CA TYR A 56 43.07 -13.96 4.63
C TYR A 56 43.45 -12.55 5.08
N LYS A 57 44.11 -12.43 6.23
CA LYS A 57 44.59 -11.17 6.82
C LYS A 57 45.61 -10.46 5.93
N ASP A 58 46.48 -11.19 5.24
CA ASP A 58 47.41 -10.62 4.26
C ASP A 58 46.68 -9.85 3.14
N ASN A 59 45.46 -10.28 2.80
CA ASN A 59 44.61 -9.63 1.79
C ASN A 59 43.59 -8.64 2.40
N HIS A 60 43.35 -8.70 3.71
CA HIS A 60 42.33 -7.93 4.45
C HIS A 60 42.93 -7.45 5.78
N PRO A 61 43.84 -6.47 5.76
CA PRO A 61 44.59 -6.04 6.95
C PRO A 61 43.69 -5.42 8.04
N GLU A 62 42.46 -5.03 7.71
CA GLU A 62 41.43 -4.59 8.65
C GLU A 62 40.88 -5.72 9.55
N VAL A 63 41.17 -6.99 9.23
CA VAL A 63 40.80 -8.14 10.05
C VAL A 63 41.94 -8.48 11.00
N ASP A 64 41.83 -7.94 12.21
CA ASP A 64 42.89 -7.99 13.23
C ASP A 64 42.87 -9.22 14.14
N SER A 65 41.78 -9.99 14.11
CA SER A 65 41.49 -11.11 15.00
C SER A 65 40.85 -12.29 14.27
N ILE A 66 41.06 -13.50 14.79
CA ILE A 66 40.48 -14.74 14.25
C ILE A 66 38.95 -14.75 14.36
N GLU A 67 38.40 -14.12 15.39
CA GLU A 67 36.96 -13.95 15.55
C GLU A 67 36.36 -13.09 14.44
N LEU A 68 37.03 -11.99 14.10
CA LEU A 68 36.60 -11.11 13.02
C LEU A 68 36.73 -11.81 11.65
N TYR A 69 37.76 -12.64 11.46
CA TYR A 69 37.88 -13.51 10.29
C TYR A 69 36.69 -14.46 10.18
N ILE A 70 36.32 -15.16 11.26
CA ILE A 70 35.15 -16.07 11.25
C ILE A 70 33.87 -15.32 10.86
N VAL A 71 33.64 -14.16 11.46
CA VAL A 71 32.43 -13.37 11.25
C VAL A 71 32.36 -12.81 9.82
N ARG A 72 33.47 -12.31 9.29
CA ARG A 72 33.55 -11.71 7.94
C ARG A 72 33.56 -12.76 6.83
N PHE A 73 34.32 -13.83 7.00
CA PHE A 73 34.55 -14.84 5.97
C PHE A 73 33.48 -15.93 5.99
N TYR A 74 33.23 -16.57 7.14
CA TYR A 74 32.25 -17.66 7.25
C TYR A 74 30.82 -17.13 7.33
N PHE A 75 30.53 -16.18 8.23
CA PHE A 75 29.15 -15.71 8.41
C PHE A 75 28.74 -14.65 7.37
N ARG A 76 29.73 -14.04 6.71
CA ARG A 76 29.57 -12.92 5.75
C ARG A 76 28.92 -11.70 6.36
N PHE A 77 29.11 -11.49 7.66
CA PHE A 77 28.55 -10.34 8.36
C PHE A 77 29.43 -9.11 8.16
N GLN A 78 28.86 -8.10 7.51
CA GLN A 78 29.46 -6.80 7.31
C GLN A 78 29.34 -5.88 8.54
N TYR A 79 28.37 -6.18 9.42
CA TYR A 79 28.02 -5.39 10.59
C TYR A 79 27.68 -6.28 11.80
N SER A 80 27.60 -5.67 12.98
CA SER A 80 27.26 -6.33 14.24
C SER A 80 25.82 -6.87 14.24
N LEU A 81 25.66 -8.19 14.39
CA LEU A 81 24.35 -8.85 14.50
C LEU A 81 23.56 -8.36 15.71
N LYS A 82 24.24 -8.15 16.83
CA LYS A 82 23.64 -7.63 18.06
C LYS A 82 23.02 -6.24 17.85
N ASP A 83 23.70 -5.37 17.11
CA ASP A 83 23.21 -4.02 16.85
C ASP A 83 22.11 -4.00 15.80
N ALA A 84 22.22 -4.81 14.74
CA ALA A 84 21.15 -5.01 13.76
C ALA A 84 19.87 -5.53 14.45
N TYR A 85 19.99 -6.54 15.30
CA TYR A 85 18.86 -7.08 16.08
C TYR A 85 18.21 -6.01 16.96
N LYS A 86 19.01 -5.22 17.68
CA LYS A 86 18.49 -4.13 18.53
C LYS A 86 17.78 -3.06 17.70
N ALA A 87 18.34 -2.66 16.56
CA ALA A 87 17.76 -1.66 15.67
C ALA A 87 16.41 -2.12 15.10
N ILE A 88 16.35 -3.35 14.59
CA ILE A 88 15.12 -3.95 14.04
C ILE A 88 14.07 -4.09 15.15
N LYS A 89 14.45 -4.62 16.33
CA LYS A 89 13.55 -4.73 17.48
C LYS A 89 12.95 -3.39 17.89
N LYS A 90 13.79 -2.34 17.94
CA LYS A 90 13.34 -0.98 18.25
C LYS A 90 12.34 -0.49 17.21
N SER A 91 12.67 -0.61 15.92
CA SER A 91 11.80 -0.17 14.82
C SER A 91 10.45 -0.87 14.80
N VAL A 92 10.42 -2.21 14.98
CA VAL A 92 9.15 -2.97 15.05
C VAL A 92 8.32 -2.55 16.25
N ASN A 93 8.93 -2.34 17.42
CA ASN A 93 8.21 -1.87 18.60
C ASN A 93 7.63 -0.46 18.41
N GLU A 94 8.34 0.44 17.74
CA GLU A 94 7.84 1.78 17.38
C GLU A 94 6.64 1.68 16.43
N GLN A 95 6.66 0.77 15.46
CA GLN A 95 5.54 0.52 14.55
C GLN A 95 4.31 -0.04 15.28
N ILE A 96 4.50 -1.03 16.16
CA ILE A 96 3.42 -1.59 17.00
C ILE A 96 2.75 -0.47 17.80
N LYS A 97 3.56 0.34 18.50
CA LYS A 97 3.06 1.46 19.29
C LYS A 97 2.27 2.46 18.45
N MET A 98 2.78 2.83 17.27
CA MET A 98 2.09 3.72 16.34
C MET A 98 0.71 3.17 15.93
N PHE A 99 0.63 1.87 15.57
CA PHE A 99 -0.65 1.27 15.19
C PHE A 99 -1.61 1.19 16.38
N GLU A 100 -1.14 0.80 17.57
CA GLU A 100 -1.96 0.74 18.78
C GLU A 100 -2.54 2.12 19.16
N GLU A 101 -1.72 3.17 19.09
CA GLU A 101 -2.17 4.56 19.32
C GLU A 101 -3.24 4.98 18.30
N ARG A 102 -3.04 4.65 17.02
CA ARG A 102 -4.02 4.99 15.98
C ARG A 102 -5.33 4.21 16.11
N ILE A 103 -5.26 2.91 16.40
CA ILE A 103 -6.45 2.08 16.66
C ILE A 103 -7.22 2.61 17.87
N LYS A 104 -6.52 3.04 18.93
CA LYS A 104 -7.14 3.66 20.10
C LYS A 104 -7.86 4.96 19.73
N ASP A 105 -7.22 5.85 18.97
CA ASP A 105 -7.85 7.08 18.46
C ASP A 105 -9.11 6.76 17.64
N LEU A 106 -9.01 5.83 16.69
CA LEU A 106 -10.12 5.43 15.84
C LEU A 106 -11.28 4.83 16.66
N ASN A 107 -11.00 3.99 17.64
CA ASN A 107 -12.03 3.44 18.54
C ASN A 107 -12.74 4.53 19.36
N ASN A 108 -12.00 5.52 19.86
CA ASN A 108 -12.58 6.66 20.56
C ASN A 108 -13.48 7.48 19.63
N ARG A 109 -13.04 7.73 18.40
CA ARG A 109 -13.84 8.50 17.42
C ARG A 109 -15.06 7.72 16.95
N ILE A 110 -14.96 6.40 16.82
CA ILE A 110 -16.10 5.51 16.55
C ILE A 110 -17.11 5.59 17.68
N SER A 111 -16.69 5.56 18.96
CA SER A 111 -17.64 5.63 20.09
C SER A 111 -18.34 7.00 20.20
N LEU A 112 -17.66 8.08 19.79
CA LEU A 112 -18.22 9.43 19.74
C LEU A 112 -19.09 9.71 18.50
N THR A 113 -18.96 8.91 17.44
CA THR A 113 -19.74 9.08 16.21
C THR A 113 -21.16 8.54 16.39
N ALA A 114 -22.16 9.38 16.12
CA ALA A 114 -23.55 9.04 16.34
C ALA A 114 -23.99 7.84 15.46
N PRO A 115 -24.89 6.95 15.95
CA PRO A 115 -25.31 5.77 15.20
C PRO A 115 -25.95 6.05 13.83
N ASN A 116 -26.57 7.22 13.67
CA ASN A 116 -27.18 7.67 12.42
C ASN A 116 -26.16 8.17 11.39
N GLU A 117 -24.90 8.44 11.78
CA GLU A 117 -23.80 8.78 10.86
C GLU A 117 -23.17 7.51 10.24
N LYS A 118 -24.00 6.63 9.65
CA LYS A 118 -23.61 5.29 9.15
C LYS A 118 -22.32 5.32 8.31
N TYR A 119 -22.21 6.23 7.35
CA TYR A 119 -21.08 6.28 6.42
C TYR A 119 -19.78 6.75 7.07
N LYS A 120 -19.85 7.80 7.90
CA LYS A 120 -18.69 8.29 8.68
C LYS A 120 -18.20 7.22 9.65
N ARG A 121 -19.12 6.55 10.36
CA ARG A 121 -18.79 5.44 11.25
C ARG A 121 -18.17 4.27 10.47
N GLY A 122 -18.75 3.91 9.32
CA GLY A 122 -18.23 2.86 8.43
C GLY A 122 -16.82 3.15 7.93
N LYS A 123 -16.54 4.40 7.54
CA LYS A 123 -15.21 4.85 7.12
C LYS A 123 -14.18 4.69 8.23
N LEU A 124 -14.51 5.11 9.46
CA LEU A 124 -13.62 4.93 10.62
C LEU A 124 -13.35 3.46 10.93
N ILE A 125 -14.38 2.61 10.83
CA ILE A 125 -14.25 1.15 11.00
C ILE A 125 -13.28 0.57 9.95
N PHE A 126 -13.40 0.96 8.69
CA PHE A 126 -12.48 0.52 7.63
C PHE A 126 -11.02 0.87 7.94
N PHE A 127 -10.73 2.12 8.34
CA PHE A 127 -9.39 2.53 8.71
C PHE A 127 -8.87 1.77 9.93
N ARG A 128 -9.73 1.54 10.93
CA ARG A 128 -9.37 0.75 12.12
C ARG A 128 -9.02 -0.69 11.74
N ASP A 129 -9.82 -1.32 10.90
CA ASP A 129 -9.63 -2.72 10.52
C ASP A 129 -8.34 -2.90 9.69
N ASN A 130 -8.01 -1.96 8.80
CA ASN A 130 -6.70 -1.94 8.13
C ASN A 130 -5.54 -1.76 9.10
N ASN A 131 -5.64 -0.85 10.08
CA ASN A 131 -4.59 -0.66 11.08
C ASN A 131 -4.45 -1.90 11.99
N ASN A 132 -5.55 -2.59 12.34
CA ASN A 132 -5.50 -3.86 13.06
C ASN A 132 -4.75 -4.93 12.26
N ARG A 133 -5.03 -5.05 10.96
CA ARG A 133 -4.31 -5.98 10.08
C ARG A 133 -2.81 -5.70 10.07
N LEU A 134 -2.41 -4.43 9.97
CA LEU A 134 -1.00 -4.01 10.01
C LEU A 134 -0.35 -4.25 11.38
N LEU A 135 -1.11 -4.05 12.46
CA LEU A 135 -0.66 -4.36 13.83
C LEU A 135 -0.36 -5.85 14.00
N GLU A 136 -1.22 -6.74 13.49
CA GLU A 136 -0.99 -8.18 13.56
C GLU A 136 0.25 -8.61 12.77
N LEU A 137 0.49 -7.99 11.59
CA LEU A 137 1.74 -8.18 10.85
C LEU A 137 2.95 -7.71 11.65
N ALA A 138 2.87 -6.52 12.26
CA ALA A 138 3.95 -5.98 13.09
C ALA A 138 4.23 -6.84 14.33
N ARG A 139 3.18 -7.42 14.95
CA ARG A 139 3.31 -8.36 16.08
C ARG A 139 4.01 -9.65 15.66
N LYS A 140 3.65 -10.23 14.52
CA LYS A 140 4.36 -11.38 13.95
C LYS A 140 5.83 -11.04 13.69
N ASP A 141 6.10 -9.86 13.16
CA ASP A 141 7.45 -9.37 12.90
C ASP A 141 8.24 -9.03 14.17
N SER A 142 7.58 -8.92 15.33
CA SER A 142 8.20 -8.71 16.64
C SER A 142 8.66 -10.01 17.30
N GLU A 143 8.27 -11.16 16.74
CA GLU A 143 8.77 -12.45 17.19
C GLU A 143 10.30 -12.48 17.11
N LYS A 144 10.95 -12.93 18.19
CA LYS A 144 12.41 -12.89 18.30
C LYS A 144 13.11 -13.60 17.12
N LYS A 145 12.51 -14.70 16.64
CA LYS A 145 13.00 -15.46 15.48
C LYS A 145 12.96 -14.64 14.19
N GLU A 146 11.89 -13.89 13.94
CA GLU A 146 11.78 -13.03 12.76
C GLU A 146 12.71 -11.82 12.82
N ILE A 147 12.85 -11.20 13.99
CA ILE A 147 13.83 -10.12 14.20
C ILE A 147 15.25 -10.64 13.92
N PHE A 148 15.59 -11.83 14.45
CA PHE A 148 16.88 -12.45 14.20
C PHE A 148 17.10 -12.77 12.72
N ARG A 149 16.09 -13.30 12.05
CA ARG A 149 16.14 -13.60 10.61
C ARG A 149 16.47 -12.35 9.79
N LYS A 150 15.80 -11.24 10.07
CA LYS A 150 16.06 -9.95 9.43
C LYS A 150 17.43 -9.39 9.79
N ALA A 151 17.86 -9.52 11.05
CA ALA A 151 19.17 -9.05 11.49
C ALA A 151 20.31 -9.79 10.78
N VAL A 152 20.21 -11.12 10.63
CA VAL A 152 21.17 -11.93 9.85
C VAL A 152 21.22 -11.47 8.39
N SER A 153 20.06 -11.23 7.78
CA SER A 153 20.00 -10.72 6.40
C SER A 153 20.61 -9.32 6.27
N ASP A 154 20.30 -8.41 7.19
CA ASP A 154 20.84 -7.04 7.20
C ASP A 154 22.37 -7.05 7.35
N CYS A 155 22.89 -7.87 8.25
CA CYS A 155 24.32 -8.05 8.42
C CYS A 155 25.03 -8.54 7.16
N ARG A 156 24.35 -9.26 6.26
CA ARG A 156 24.96 -9.83 5.05
C ARG A 156 24.85 -8.93 3.81
N CYS A 157 23.95 -7.95 3.83
CA CYS A 157 23.76 -7.04 2.71
C CYS A 157 24.74 -5.87 2.77
N SER A 158 25.41 -5.58 1.65
CA SER A 158 26.28 -4.41 1.48
C SER A 158 25.51 -3.08 1.35
N HIS A 159 24.19 -3.15 1.13
CA HIS A 159 23.34 -1.98 0.94
C HIS A 159 22.68 -1.55 2.25
N SER A 160 23.28 -0.53 2.87
CA SER A 160 22.69 0.51 3.72
C SER A 160 21.61 0.12 4.77
N ARG A 161 21.97 0.31 6.05
CA ARG A 161 21.07 0.30 7.22
C ARG A 161 19.85 1.25 7.12
N LEU A 162 19.79 2.16 6.14
CA LEU A 162 18.70 3.11 5.98
C LEU A 162 17.43 2.49 5.36
N PHE A 163 17.51 1.30 4.74
CA PHE A 163 16.36 0.71 4.04
C PHE A 163 15.38 -0.06 4.93
N HIS A 164 15.76 -0.48 6.15
CA HIS A 164 14.81 -1.13 7.08
C HIS A 164 13.73 -0.19 7.62
N ALA A 165 13.99 1.13 7.61
CA ALA A 165 12.98 2.14 7.92
C ALA A 165 11.87 2.23 6.85
N PHE A 166 12.11 1.67 5.66
CA PHE A 166 11.19 1.64 4.53
C PHE A 166 10.84 0.19 4.15
N ASP A 167 10.53 -0.65 5.13
CA ASP A 167 9.87 -1.93 4.84
C ASP A 167 8.47 -1.61 4.29
N ASN A 168 8.37 -1.59 2.96
CA ASN A 168 7.19 -1.19 2.18
C ASN A 168 5.92 -1.98 2.57
N LYS A 169 6.07 -3.11 3.27
CA LYS A 169 4.94 -3.92 3.76
C LYS A 169 4.01 -3.18 4.73
N TYR A 170 4.49 -2.14 5.42
CA TYR A 170 3.67 -1.32 6.31
C TYR A 170 3.17 -0.02 5.66
N PHE A 171 3.68 0.29 4.46
CA PHE A 171 3.24 1.46 3.71
C PHE A 171 1.95 1.11 2.98
N ASP A 172 0.84 1.34 3.68
CA ASP A 172 -0.50 1.16 3.16
C ASP A 172 -1.27 2.47 3.30
N TYR A 173 -1.55 3.15 2.18
CA TYR A 173 -2.26 4.45 2.20
C TYR A 173 -3.63 4.34 2.89
N ARG A 174 -4.22 3.14 2.91
CA ARG A 174 -5.51 2.84 3.55
C ARG A 174 -5.46 2.86 5.07
N GLN A 175 -4.31 3.13 5.66
CA GLN A 175 -4.18 3.39 7.10
C GLN A 175 -4.41 4.87 7.45
N TYR A 176 -4.39 5.78 6.46
CA TYR A 176 -4.43 7.23 6.65
C TYR A 176 -5.74 7.83 6.13
N GLU A 177 -6.56 8.37 7.03
CA GLU A 177 -7.81 9.07 6.69
C GLU A 177 -7.61 10.32 5.83
N ASN A 178 -6.49 11.01 6.05
CA ASN A 178 -6.16 12.25 5.37
C ASN A 178 -5.51 12.02 4.01
N PHE A 179 -5.39 10.77 3.56
CA PHE A 179 -4.94 10.49 2.21
C PHE A 179 -5.99 11.02 1.23
N ASP A 180 -5.60 11.97 0.38
CA ASP A 180 -6.54 12.62 -0.54
C ASP A 180 -6.84 11.72 -1.74
N ILE A 181 -7.74 10.75 -1.51
CA ILE A 181 -8.24 9.85 -2.55
C ILE A 181 -8.95 10.64 -3.65
N ARG A 182 -9.63 11.73 -3.28
CA ARG A 182 -10.36 12.61 -4.20
C ARG A 182 -9.42 13.25 -5.21
N ARG A 183 -8.22 13.67 -4.80
CA ARG A 183 -7.20 14.21 -5.70
C ARG A 183 -6.85 13.22 -6.82
N ILE A 184 -6.66 11.95 -6.50
CA ILE A 184 -6.29 10.93 -7.49
C ILE A 184 -7.47 10.65 -8.44
N ILE A 185 -8.69 10.59 -7.93
CA ILE A 185 -9.89 10.40 -8.76
C ILE A 185 -10.09 11.61 -9.70
N ASN A 186 -9.98 12.82 -9.17
CA ASN A 186 -10.32 14.05 -9.88
C ASN A 186 -9.28 14.41 -10.97
N TYR A 187 -8.00 14.18 -10.72
CA TYR A 187 -6.92 14.61 -11.63
C TYR A 187 -5.68 13.72 -11.57
N GLY A 188 -5.87 12.41 -11.41
CA GLY A 188 -4.79 11.41 -11.41
C GLY A 188 -4.00 11.32 -12.72
N GLU A 189 -4.60 11.72 -13.84
CA GLU A 189 -3.95 11.78 -15.16
C GLU A 189 -3.10 13.04 -15.35
N ALA A 190 -3.24 14.05 -14.49
CA ALA A 190 -2.45 15.27 -14.59
C ALA A 190 -1.02 15.04 -14.06
N PRO A 191 0.01 15.62 -14.71
CA PRO A 191 1.34 15.73 -14.12
C PRO A 191 1.29 16.30 -12.71
N VAL A 192 2.12 15.76 -11.81
CA VAL A 192 2.15 16.12 -10.39
C VAL A 192 2.13 17.64 -10.14
N PRO A 193 2.91 18.49 -10.84
CA PRO A 193 2.88 19.93 -10.63
C PRO A 193 1.51 20.58 -10.95
N ILE A 194 0.81 20.05 -11.95
CA ILE A 194 -0.52 20.54 -12.37
C ILE A 194 -1.55 20.12 -11.33
N ALA A 195 -1.52 18.85 -10.91
CA ALA A 195 -2.36 18.33 -9.84
C ALA A 195 -2.16 19.10 -8.52
N ASP A 196 -0.91 19.37 -8.12
CA ASP A 196 -0.59 20.15 -6.93
C ASP A 196 -1.10 21.59 -7.04
N ARG A 197 -0.92 22.23 -8.20
CA ARG A 197 -1.42 23.59 -8.44
C ARG A 197 -2.94 23.64 -8.25
N ILE A 198 -3.68 22.76 -8.92
CA ILE A 198 -5.15 22.72 -8.81
C ILE A 198 -5.56 22.43 -7.36
N HIS A 199 -4.93 21.45 -6.71
CA HIS A 199 -5.22 21.09 -5.32
C HIS A 199 -4.99 22.26 -4.35
N SER A 200 -3.89 23.00 -4.50
CA SER A 200 -3.54 24.13 -3.63
C SER A 200 -4.59 25.25 -3.64
N LEU A 201 -5.36 25.35 -4.72
CA LEU A 201 -6.41 26.37 -4.88
C LEU A 201 -7.72 25.99 -4.19
N ARG A 202 -7.89 24.79 -3.60
CA ARG A 202 -9.17 24.35 -2.99
C ARG A 202 -9.76 25.33 -1.98
N ASN A 203 -8.94 26.16 -1.32
CA ASN A 203 -9.39 27.18 -0.37
C ASN A 203 -9.90 28.47 -1.04
N ASP A 204 -9.54 28.72 -2.30
CA ASP A 204 -10.07 29.78 -3.15
C ASP A 204 -11.02 29.17 -4.18
N ARG A 205 -12.31 29.16 -3.85
CA ARG A 205 -13.34 28.50 -4.67
C ARG A 205 -13.37 28.99 -6.12
N ALA A 206 -13.15 30.29 -6.35
CA ALA A 206 -13.22 30.88 -7.67
C ALA A 206 -12.03 30.46 -8.53
N GLN A 207 -10.81 30.58 -7.99
CA GLN A 207 -9.60 30.15 -8.69
C GLN A 207 -9.57 28.64 -8.89
N PHE A 208 -10.04 27.86 -7.90
CA PHE A 208 -10.16 26.42 -8.01
C PHE A 208 -11.08 26.01 -9.16
N SER A 209 -12.26 26.61 -9.23
CA SER A 209 -13.23 26.32 -10.29
C SER A 209 -12.65 26.58 -11.69
N ILE A 210 -12.01 27.74 -11.88
CA ILE A 210 -11.36 28.10 -13.15
C ILE A 210 -10.26 27.11 -13.52
N ALA A 211 -9.35 26.82 -12.57
CA ALA A 211 -8.23 25.90 -12.81
C ALA A 211 -8.71 24.46 -13.09
N TYR A 212 -9.77 24.02 -12.41
CA TYR A 212 -10.34 22.69 -12.61
C TYR A 212 -11.06 22.60 -13.96
N ARG A 213 -11.81 23.63 -14.35
CA ARG A 213 -12.43 23.68 -15.69
C ARG A 213 -11.38 23.65 -16.80
N GLN A 214 -10.30 24.43 -16.66
CA GLN A 214 -9.18 24.40 -17.60
C GLN A 214 -8.57 22.99 -17.72
N TYR A 215 -8.38 22.29 -16.60
CA TYR A 215 -7.92 20.91 -16.63
C TYR A 215 -8.88 19.98 -17.41
N LEU A 216 -10.18 20.06 -17.15
CA LEU A 216 -11.16 19.23 -17.86
C LEU A 216 -11.11 19.45 -19.39
N ASP A 217 -10.95 20.71 -19.80
CA ASP A 217 -10.90 21.11 -21.21
C ASP A 217 -9.55 20.72 -21.85
N GLU A 218 -8.41 21.02 -21.22
CA GLU A 218 -7.06 20.69 -21.72
C GLU A 218 -6.87 19.18 -21.90
N TYR A 219 -7.36 18.38 -20.94
CA TYR A 219 -7.27 16.92 -20.99
C TYR A 219 -8.44 16.31 -21.76
N ASN A 220 -9.33 17.13 -22.34
CA ASN A 220 -10.44 16.67 -23.17
C ASN A 220 -11.28 15.56 -22.53
N ILE A 221 -11.53 15.64 -21.22
CA ILE A 221 -12.10 14.54 -20.42
C ILE A 221 -13.42 14.03 -21.00
N ILE A 222 -14.30 14.93 -21.43
CA ILE A 222 -15.57 14.57 -22.08
C ILE A 222 -15.36 13.73 -23.35
N LYS A 223 -14.41 14.13 -24.20
CA LYS A 223 -14.09 13.40 -25.44
C LYS A 223 -13.51 12.03 -25.13
N GLN A 224 -12.67 11.93 -24.09
CA GLN A 224 -12.10 10.65 -23.68
C GLN A 224 -13.18 9.69 -23.17
N ILE A 225 -14.12 10.16 -22.33
CA ILE A 225 -15.27 9.35 -21.90
C ILE A 225 -16.06 8.88 -23.12
N LYS A 226 -16.40 9.79 -24.05
CA LYS A 226 -17.17 9.44 -25.24
C LYS A 226 -16.48 8.38 -26.09
N ASN A 227 -15.17 8.50 -26.30
CA ASN A 227 -14.39 7.51 -27.03
C ASN A 227 -14.43 6.15 -26.31
N ALA A 228 -14.30 6.12 -24.98
CA ALA A 228 -14.39 4.89 -24.22
C ALA A 228 -15.78 4.24 -24.35
N LEU A 229 -16.87 5.02 -24.25
CA LEU A 229 -18.23 4.50 -24.42
C LEU A 229 -18.46 3.89 -25.81
N VAL A 230 -17.93 4.51 -26.87
CA VAL A 230 -18.07 4.02 -28.25
C VAL A 230 -17.28 2.73 -28.47
N ASN A 231 -16.06 2.66 -27.93
CA ASN A 231 -15.14 1.56 -28.16
C ASN A 231 -15.35 0.36 -27.21
N THR A 232 -16.20 0.51 -26.19
CA THR A 232 -16.48 -0.53 -25.20
C THR A 232 -17.91 -1.06 -25.35
N PRO A 233 -18.11 -2.27 -25.92
CA PRO A 233 -19.45 -2.81 -26.19
C PRO A 233 -20.41 -2.81 -24.99
N ILE A 234 -19.92 -3.16 -23.80
CA ILE A 234 -20.73 -3.20 -22.56
C ILE A 234 -21.17 -1.81 -22.05
N LEU A 235 -20.63 -0.73 -22.62
CA LEU A 235 -20.95 0.66 -22.26
C LEU A 235 -21.71 1.42 -23.37
N GLN A 236 -21.89 0.82 -24.55
CA GLN A 236 -22.45 1.52 -25.72
C GLN A 236 -23.90 1.99 -25.50
N ASP A 237 -24.68 1.29 -24.68
CA ASP A 237 -26.05 1.65 -24.34
C ASP A 237 -26.16 2.98 -23.56
N ARG A 238 -25.04 3.46 -22.98
CA ARG A 238 -24.97 4.71 -22.21
C ARG A 238 -24.65 5.95 -23.05
N ILE A 239 -24.29 5.80 -24.33
CA ILE A 239 -23.83 6.92 -25.19
C ILE A 239 -24.88 8.03 -25.27
N ASN A 240 -26.13 7.69 -25.58
CA ASN A 240 -27.20 8.69 -25.73
C ASN A 240 -27.43 9.48 -24.45
N LEU A 241 -27.42 8.78 -23.30
CA LEU A 241 -27.61 9.39 -22.00
C LEU A 241 -26.43 10.31 -21.64
N PHE A 242 -25.21 9.90 -21.97
CA PHE A 242 -24.02 10.73 -21.77
C PHE A 242 -23.99 11.98 -22.67
N ASP A 243 -24.45 11.88 -23.92
CA ASP A 243 -24.58 13.02 -24.83
C ASP A 243 -25.59 14.06 -24.32
N ILE A 244 -26.72 13.61 -23.74
CA ILE A 244 -27.67 14.51 -23.05
C ILE A 244 -27.00 15.17 -21.84
N ALA A 245 -26.31 14.40 -21.00
CA ALA A 245 -25.67 14.91 -19.80
C ALA A 245 -24.61 15.97 -20.10
N THR A 246 -23.74 15.70 -21.06
CA THR A 246 -22.68 16.63 -21.47
C THR A 246 -23.25 17.90 -22.10
N SER A 247 -24.40 17.81 -22.77
CA SER A 247 -25.13 18.99 -23.25
C SER A 247 -25.63 19.86 -22.09
N LEU A 248 -26.19 19.25 -21.04
CA LEU A 248 -26.61 19.97 -19.83
C LEU A 248 -25.41 20.63 -19.12
N PHE A 249 -24.30 19.90 -19.01
CA PHE A 249 -23.05 20.41 -18.44
C PHE A 249 -22.51 21.61 -19.22
N ALA A 250 -22.51 21.56 -20.56
CA ALA A 250 -22.05 22.64 -21.42
C ALA A 250 -22.94 23.90 -21.31
N GLN A 251 -24.23 23.72 -21.01
CA GLN A 251 -25.20 24.80 -20.77
C GLN A 251 -25.15 25.33 -19.33
N SER A 252 -24.18 24.89 -18.51
CA SER A 252 -24.09 25.20 -17.08
C SER A 252 -25.32 24.76 -16.27
N ASN A 253 -26.13 23.84 -16.80
CA ASN A 253 -27.21 23.18 -16.07
C ASN A 253 -26.64 22.01 -15.26
N TYR A 254 -25.85 22.34 -14.24
CA TYR A 254 -25.14 21.38 -13.39
C TYR A 254 -26.07 20.51 -12.55
N GLU A 255 -27.24 21.04 -12.19
CA GLU A 255 -28.28 20.27 -11.50
C GLU A 255 -28.81 19.16 -12.39
N GLY A 256 -29.28 19.50 -13.60
CA GLY A 256 -29.75 18.51 -14.57
C GLY A 256 -28.68 17.47 -14.91
N PHE A 257 -27.43 17.91 -15.07
CA PHE A 257 -26.29 17.01 -15.24
C PHE A 257 -26.15 16.03 -14.07
N ALA A 258 -26.14 16.52 -12.83
CA ALA A 258 -25.94 15.68 -11.64
C ALA A 258 -27.09 14.69 -11.42
N TYR A 259 -28.34 15.12 -11.61
CA TYR A 259 -29.51 14.24 -11.52
C TYR A 259 -29.45 13.10 -12.55
N LEU A 260 -28.89 13.35 -13.73
CA LEU A 260 -28.74 12.33 -14.75
C LEU A 260 -27.54 11.40 -14.49
N MET A 261 -26.42 11.95 -13.99
CA MET A 261 -25.14 11.25 -13.85
C MET A 261 -24.95 10.44 -12.58
N VAL A 262 -25.51 10.88 -11.44
CA VAL A 262 -25.35 10.14 -10.18
C VAL A 262 -25.86 8.69 -10.27
N PRO A 263 -27.04 8.40 -10.85
CA PRO A 263 -27.47 7.02 -11.08
C PRO A 263 -26.54 6.23 -12.02
N GLN A 264 -25.88 6.90 -12.97
CA GLN A 264 -24.97 6.23 -13.90
C GLN A 264 -23.72 5.71 -13.20
N ILE A 265 -23.22 6.38 -12.17
CA ILE A 265 -22.09 5.88 -11.37
C ILE A 265 -22.42 4.52 -10.77
N GLU A 266 -23.63 4.32 -10.25
CA GLU A 266 -24.07 3.01 -9.74
C GLU A 266 -24.14 1.97 -10.87
N GLY A 267 -24.70 2.36 -12.02
CA GLY A 267 -24.76 1.51 -13.21
C GLY A 267 -23.38 1.09 -13.72
N LEU A 268 -22.39 1.99 -13.67
CA LEU A 268 -21.01 1.69 -14.04
C LEU A 268 -20.36 0.73 -13.04
N PHE A 269 -20.65 0.86 -11.74
CA PHE A 269 -20.17 -0.14 -10.77
C PHE A 269 -20.80 -1.51 -10.97
N VAL A 270 -22.06 -1.60 -11.39
CA VAL A 270 -22.66 -2.89 -11.79
C VAL A 270 -21.89 -3.50 -12.97
N VAL A 271 -21.54 -2.70 -13.98
CA VAL A 271 -20.72 -3.15 -15.11
C VAL A 271 -19.34 -3.63 -14.63
N TYR A 272 -18.65 -2.83 -13.81
CA TYR A 272 -17.35 -3.20 -13.25
C TYR A 272 -17.39 -4.53 -12.51
N CYS A 273 -18.38 -4.73 -11.65
CA CYS A 273 -18.48 -5.96 -10.90
C CYS A 273 -18.83 -7.18 -11.78
N LYS A 274 -19.63 -7.00 -12.85
CA LYS A 274 -19.87 -8.06 -13.85
C LYS A 274 -18.59 -8.46 -14.58
N LEU A 275 -17.73 -7.51 -14.92
CA LEU A 275 -16.41 -7.79 -15.53
C LEU A 275 -15.51 -8.54 -14.55
N LEU A 276 -15.62 -8.27 -13.26
CA LEU A 276 -15.01 -9.08 -12.21
C LEU A 276 -15.70 -10.44 -12.01
N GLY A 277 -16.64 -10.87 -12.87
CA GLY A 277 -17.29 -12.18 -12.76
C GLY A 277 -18.15 -12.38 -11.51
N LEU A 278 -18.61 -11.29 -10.90
CA LEU A 278 -19.57 -11.34 -9.79
C LEU A 278 -20.99 -11.40 -10.42
N THR A 279 -21.75 -12.48 -10.19
CA THR A 279 -23.01 -12.75 -10.93
C THR A 279 -24.27 -12.35 -10.16
N ASP A 280 -24.25 -12.37 -8.83
CA ASP A 280 -25.45 -12.20 -7.99
C ASP A 280 -25.57 -10.76 -7.45
N ILE A 281 -25.20 -9.78 -8.27
CA ILE A 281 -25.06 -8.39 -7.83
C ILE A 281 -26.32 -7.58 -8.06
N GLU A 282 -27.12 -7.97 -9.04
CA GLU A 282 -28.38 -7.30 -9.34
C GLU A 282 -29.36 -7.45 -8.16
N ASP A 283 -29.30 -8.58 -7.46
CA ASP A 283 -30.10 -8.88 -6.26
C ASP A 283 -29.58 -8.22 -4.97
N LYS A 284 -28.42 -7.56 -4.99
CA LYS A 284 -27.86 -6.90 -3.81
C LYS A 284 -28.50 -5.54 -3.56
N PHE A 285 -28.98 -5.36 -2.33
CA PHE A 285 -29.79 -4.21 -1.90
C PHE A 285 -29.05 -2.86 -1.92
N SER A 286 -27.72 -2.80 -1.80
CA SER A 286 -26.99 -1.52 -1.73
C SER A 286 -25.72 -1.48 -2.57
N VAL A 287 -25.42 -0.31 -3.15
CA VAL A 287 -24.15 -0.04 -3.86
C VAL A 287 -22.94 -0.32 -2.99
N THR A 288 -23.03 -0.05 -1.67
CA THR A 288 -21.94 -0.32 -0.74
C THR A 288 -21.58 -1.80 -0.63
N ASP A 289 -22.58 -2.70 -0.72
CA ASP A 289 -22.32 -4.16 -0.68
C ASP A 289 -21.63 -4.62 -1.96
N LYS A 290 -22.08 -4.09 -3.12
CA LYS A 290 -21.47 -4.36 -4.44
C LYS A 290 -20.01 -3.94 -4.48
N LEU A 291 -19.73 -2.71 -4.01
CA LEU A 291 -18.38 -2.16 -3.95
C LEU A 291 -17.47 -2.95 -3.01
N LYS A 292 -18.00 -3.48 -1.90
CA LYS A 292 -17.21 -4.26 -0.95
C LYS A 292 -16.69 -5.55 -1.59
N GLU A 293 -17.54 -6.30 -2.28
CA GLU A 293 -17.11 -7.53 -2.95
C GLU A 293 -16.18 -7.25 -4.12
N ALA A 294 -16.46 -6.19 -4.89
CA ALA A 294 -15.56 -5.75 -5.95
C ALA A 294 -14.18 -5.42 -5.39
N TYR A 295 -14.13 -4.75 -4.23
CA TYR A 295 -12.88 -4.42 -3.53
C TYR A 295 -12.15 -5.63 -2.95
N GLU A 296 -12.89 -6.62 -2.43
CA GLU A 296 -12.33 -7.89 -1.95
C GLU A 296 -11.72 -8.71 -3.09
N LYS A 297 -12.29 -8.62 -4.29
CA LYS A 297 -11.77 -9.29 -5.50
C LYS A 297 -10.63 -8.52 -6.16
N GLU A 298 -10.81 -7.21 -6.33
CA GLU A 298 -9.86 -6.31 -6.97
C GLU A 298 -9.71 -5.05 -6.10
N ASN A 299 -8.54 -4.91 -5.48
CA ASN A 299 -8.26 -3.86 -4.51
C ASN A 299 -8.08 -2.48 -5.18
N PHE A 300 -9.19 -1.87 -5.59
CA PHE A 300 -9.17 -0.61 -6.33
C PHE A 300 -9.06 0.62 -5.44
N PHE A 301 -8.37 1.64 -5.96
CA PHE A 301 -7.90 2.77 -5.17
C PHE A 301 -9.05 3.65 -4.61
N GLY A 302 -10.08 3.91 -5.42
CA GLY A 302 -11.22 4.76 -5.07
C GLY A 302 -12.22 4.21 -4.04
N TYR A 303 -12.03 2.99 -3.54
CA TYR A 303 -13.04 2.27 -2.73
C TYR A 303 -13.59 3.08 -1.55
N VAL A 304 -12.70 3.68 -0.75
CA VAL A 304 -13.11 4.42 0.46
C VAL A 304 -14.03 5.59 0.10
N TYR A 305 -13.72 6.31 -0.97
CA TYR A 305 -14.54 7.44 -1.44
C TYR A 305 -15.92 6.94 -1.90
N TYR A 306 -15.96 5.94 -2.80
CA TYR A 306 -17.23 5.46 -3.36
C TYR A 306 -18.10 4.70 -2.35
N CYS A 307 -17.51 4.08 -1.34
CA CYS A 307 -18.24 3.33 -0.31
C CYS A 307 -18.76 4.22 0.84
N TYR A 308 -18.09 5.34 1.14
CA TYR A 308 -18.43 6.14 2.34
C TYR A 308 -18.73 7.61 2.06
N ASP A 309 -18.11 8.23 1.08
CA ASP A 309 -18.30 9.66 0.81
C ASP A 309 -19.37 9.87 -0.29
N PHE A 310 -19.23 9.19 -1.42
CA PHE A 310 -20.17 9.27 -2.55
C PHE A 310 -21.64 8.96 -2.18
N PRO A 311 -21.96 7.94 -1.36
CA PRO A 311 -23.35 7.63 -1.02
C PRO A 311 -24.05 8.77 -0.29
N GLN A 312 -23.32 9.63 0.43
CA GLN A 312 -23.90 10.81 1.08
C GLN A 312 -24.35 11.83 0.04
N ILE A 313 -23.55 12.06 -1.00
CA ILE A 313 -23.88 12.94 -2.15
C ILE A 313 -25.09 12.35 -2.89
N ARG A 314 -25.01 11.07 -3.25
CA ARG A 314 -26.06 10.35 -3.95
C ARG A 314 -27.39 10.37 -3.22
N ASN A 315 -27.41 10.09 -1.91
CA ASN A 315 -28.65 10.06 -1.14
C ASN A 315 -29.28 11.45 -1.08
N ARG A 316 -28.49 12.52 -1.00
CA ARG A 316 -29.03 13.88 -1.00
C ARG A 316 -29.73 14.20 -2.32
N ILE A 317 -29.11 13.82 -3.44
CA ILE A 317 -29.66 14.01 -4.81
C ILE A 317 -30.89 13.12 -5.04
N ALA A 318 -30.80 11.83 -4.72
CA ALA A 318 -31.88 10.86 -4.92
C ALA A 318 -33.14 11.17 -4.09
N HIS A 319 -32.98 11.73 -2.89
CA HIS A 319 -34.11 12.14 -2.05
C HIS A 319 -34.58 13.59 -2.29
N GLY A 320 -34.06 14.27 -3.32
CA GLY A 320 -34.45 15.65 -3.66
C GLY A 320 -34.08 16.69 -2.60
N SER A 321 -33.19 16.34 -1.67
CA SER A 321 -32.77 17.20 -0.56
C SER A 321 -31.57 18.10 -0.91
N MET A 322 -30.90 17.83 -2.03
CA MET A 322 -29.87 18.72 -2.59
C MET A 322 -30.53 19.70 -3.57
N ILE A 323 -30.76 20.92 -3.12
CA ILE A 323 -31.49 21.96 -3.86
C ILE A 323 -30.54 22.78 -4.78
N SER A 324 -29.22 22.64 -4.62
CA SER A 324 -28.25 23.30 -5.51
C SER A 324 -26.98 22.44 -5.69
N ILE A 325 -26.57 22.26 -6.94
CA ILE A 325 -25.31 21.62 -7.34
C ILE A 325 -24.38 22.72 -7.81
N SER A 326 -23.19 22.83 -7.22
CA SER A 326 -22.20 23.80 -7.71
C SER A 326 -21.47 23.27 -8.93
N GLU A 327 -20.88 24.17 -9.71
CA GLU A 327 -20.04 23.79 -10.86
C GLU A 327 -18.91 22.84 -10.46
N ILE A 328 -18.30 23.04 -9.29
CA ILE A 328 -17.25 22.16 -8.75
C ILE A 328 -17.79 20.75 -8.51
N ASP A 329 -19.00 20.62 -7.96
CA ASP A 329 -19.62 19.32 -7.72
C ASP A 329 -19.84 18.58 -9.04
N ALA A 330 -20.25 19.32 -10.10
CA ALA A 330 -20.38 18.75 -11.44
C ALA A 330 -19.02 18.36 -12.05
N TYR A 331 -17.96 19.15 -11.82
CA TYR A 331 -16.59 18.82 -12.26
C TYR A 331 -16.06 17.56 -11.59
N GLU A 332 -16.29 17.43 -10.28
CA GLU A 332 -15.96 16.21 -9.53
C GLU A 332 -16.77 15.00 -10.00
N LEU A 333 -18.06 15.17 -10.27
CA LEU A 333 -18.91 14.08 -10.77
C LEU A 333 -18.52 13.61 -12.19
N LEU A 334 -18.14 14.53 -13.07
CA LEU A 334 -17.61 14.19 -14.39
C LEU A 334 -16.31 13.39 -14.26
N SER A 335 -15.44 13.77 -13.31
CA SER A 335 -14.20 13.06 -13.03
C SER A 335 -14.43 11.70 -12.37
N ASP A 336 -15.47 11.55 -11.53
CA ASP A 336 -15.88 10.26 -10.99
C ASP A 336 -16.25 9.27 -12.11
N ILE A 337 -17.01 9.72 -13.11
CA ILE A 337 -17.35 8.90 -14.29
C ILE A 337 -16.10 8.53 -15.10
N TYR A 338 -15.25 9.53 -15.36
CA TYR A 338 -14.00 9.33 -16.09
C TYR A 338 -13.11 8.28 -15.40
N TYR A 339 -12.92 8.40 -14.09
CA TYR A 339 -12.12 7.47 -13.30
C TYR A 339 -12.69 6.04 -13.36
N ILE A 340 -13.99 5.85 -13.14
CA ILE A 340 -14.59 4.51 -13.16
C ILE A 340 -14.41 3.85 -14.53
N ILE A 341 -14.67 4.58 -15.61
CA ILE A 341 -14.52 4.04 -16.96
C ILE A 341 -13.06 3.71 -17.25
N THR A 342 -12.16 4.67 -17.08
CA THR A 342 -10.77 4.52 -17.55
C THR A 342 -9.88 3.68 -16.64
N GLN A 343 -10.10 3.73 -15.32
CA GLN A 343 -9.23 3.08 -14.34
C GLN A 343 -9.79 1.75 -13.82
N LEU A 344 -11.11 1.53 -13.91
CA LEU A 344 -11.73 0.31 -13.40
C LEU A 344 -12.25 -0.59 -14.52
N ILE A 345 -12.97 -0.03 -15.51
CA ILE A 345 -13.64 -0.82 -16.54
C ILE A 345 -12.71 -1.18 -17.70
N LEU A 346 -12.05 -0.20 -18.32
CA LEU A 346 -11.21 -0.43 -19.49
C LEU A 346 -10.07 -1.43 -19.25
N PRO A 347 -9.33 -1.41 -18.11
CA PRO A 347 -8.22 -2.35 -17.90
C PRO A 347 -8.66 -3.81 -17.91
N LEU A 348 -9.86 -4.11 -17.42
CA LEU A 348 -10.40 -5.47 -17.36
C LEU A 348 -10.88 -6.02 -18.70
N GLN A 349 -11.04 -5.17 -19.72
CA GLN A 349 -11.43 -5.62 -21.06
C GLN A 349 -10.24 -6.13 -21.88
N VAL A 350 -9.05 -5.58 -21.64
CA VAL A 350 -7.82 -5.96 -22.36
C VAL A 350 -7.35 -7.37 -21.97
N GLU A 351 -7.80 -7.90 -20.82
CA GLU A 351 -7.48 -9.25 -20.34
C GLU A 351 -8.45 -10.33 -20.85
N THR A 352 -9.51 -9.95 -21.58
CA THR A 352 -10.56 -10.86 -22.08
C THR A 352 -10.55 -11.12 -23.59
N ASP A 353 -9.65 -10.47 -24.32
CA ASP A 353 -9.32 -10.76 -25.73
C ASP A 353 -8.00 -11.54 -25.81
#